data_AF-A0AA86VX45-F1
#
_entry.id   AF-A0AA86VX45-F1
#
_cell.length_a   1.000
_cell.length_b   1.000
_cell.length_c   1.000
_cell.angle_alpha   90.00
_cell.angle_beta   90.00
_cell.angle_gamma   90.00
#
_symmetry.space_group_name_H-M   'P 1'
#
loop_
_entity.id
_entity.type
_entity.pdbx_description
1 polymer ?
#
loop_
_entity_poly.entity_id
_entity_poly.type
_entity_poly.pdbx_seq_one_letter_code
_entity_poly.pdbx_strand_id
1 'polypeptide(L)'
;MGTLIDSHFLAFTALITIGYQFLFFVVTALLKFDKVTDFAGSTNFIIIAVLTLVIKGSWYFRQIILTLFVGIWGFRLALFLLFRILQWGEDRRFDEMRNNLARLAIFWIFQAVWVWAVSLPVTLVNASDRNPFLHVVDIIGWIMWALGFIVEGTADQQKLNFKRSSENRGKWCNVGLWKYSRHPNYFGEILLWWGIFVASTPVLEGAEWLVIIGPIFLTLLLLFVSGIPLLEDSADKKFGNVDGYRIYKKRTSPLIPLLPSVYGNLPAWFKTAFLFEFPFYSRSLPQEENW
;
A
#
# COMPACT_ATOMS: atom_id res chain seq x y z
N MET A 1 5.60 35.96 -5.20
CA MET A 1 4.84 34.71 -5.40
C MET A 1 5.57 33.97 -6.52
N GLY A 2 6.43 33.00 -6.18
CA GLY A 2 7.26 32.33 -7.18
C GLY A 2 6.36 31.61 -8.17
N THR A 3 6.57 31.84 -9.47
CA THR A 3 5.96 31.05 -10.55
C THR A 3 6.29 29.59 -10.30
N LEU A 4 5.28 28.82 -9.88
CA LEU A 4 5.39 27.38 -9.72
C LEU A 4 5.81 26.78 -11.07
N ILE A 5 6.71 25.81 -11.01
CA ILE A 5 7.37 25.21 -12.19
C ILE A 5 6.33 24.64 -13.17
N ASP A 6 5.18 24.21 -12.67
CA ASP A 6 4.03 23.77 -13.46
C ASP A 6 2.68 24.03 -12.77
N SER A 7 1.62 24.23 -13.56
CA SER A 7 0.26 24.52 -13.07
C SER A 7 -0.40 23.37 -12.32
N HIS A 8 0.06 22.14 -12.57
CA HIS A 8 -0.50 20.90 -12.01
C HIS A 8 0.33 20.32 -10.85
N PHE A 9 1.39 21.02 -10.43
CA PHE A 9 2.34 20.61 -9.39
C PHE A 9 3.04 19.26 -9.63
N LEU A 10 3.01 18.69 -10.83
CA LEU A 10 3.61 17.39 -11.15
C LEU A 10 5.14 17.45 -11.07
N ALA A 11 5.76 18.41 -11.76
CA ALA A 11 7.21 18.62 -11.72
C ALA A 11 7.66 19.06 -10.33
N PHE A 12 6.90 19.95 -9.70
CA PHE A 12 7.17 20.42 -8.34
C PHE A 12 7.18 19.26 -7.33
N THR A 13 6.13 18.45 -7.30
CA THR A 13 6.03 17.30 -6.39
C THR A 13 7.06 16.23 -6.70
N ALA A 14 7.37 15.97 -7.98
CA ALA A 14 8.41 15.03 -8.38
C ALA A 14 9.79 15.45 -7.82
N LEU A 15 10.15 16.73 -7.94
CA LEU A 15 11.43 17.24 -7.43
C LEU A 15 11.50 17.16 -5.89
N ILE A 16 10.41 17.49 -5.19
CA ILE A 16 10.34 17.34 -3.73
C ILE A 16 10.49 15.86 -3.33
N THR A 17 9.76 14.96 -3.99
CA THR A 17 9.84 13.53 -3.71
C THR A 17 11.25 13.00 -3.99
N ILE A 18 11.87 13.35 -5.12
CA ILE A 18 13.24 12.94 -5.47
C ILE A 18 14.24 13.45 -4.42
N GLY A 19 14.20 14.74 -4.09
CA GLY A 19 15.10 15.33 -3.10
C GLY A 19 14.94 14.70 -1.72
N TYR A 20 13.69 14.46 -1.29
CA TYR A 20 13.40 13.81 -0.01
C TYR A 20 13.89 12.37 0.04
N GLN A 21 13.62 11.58 -0.99
CA GLN A 21 14.05 10.18 -1.06
C GLN A 21 15.56 10.06 -1.19
N PHE A 22 16.20 10.98 -1.92
CA PHE A 22 17.66 11.05 -2.02
C PHE A 22 18.31 11.39 -0.68
N LEU A 23 17.73 12.33 0.09
CA LEU A 23 18.21 12.64 1.44
C LEU A 23 18.21 11.39 2.33
N PHE A 24 17.11 10.64 2.36
CA PHE A 24 17.03 9.41 3.15
C PHE A 24 17.89 8.28 2.60
N PHE A 25 18.10 8.21 1.29
CA PHE A 25 19.10 7.32 0.70
C PHE A 25 20.50 7.62 1.25
N VAL A 26 20.93 8.89 1.27
CA VAL A 26 22.23 9.29 1.82
C VAL A 26 22.33 8.94 3.30
N VAL A 27 21.30 9.23 4.10
CA VAL A 27 21.25 8.86 5.53
C VAL A 27 21.37 7.35 5.70
N THR A 28 20.65 6.56 4.91
CA THR A 28 20.67 5.09 4.99
C THR A 28 22.02 4.53 4.56
N ALA A 29 22.62 5.08 3.50
CA ALA A 29 23.91 4.64 2.98
C ALA A 29 25.06 4.93 3.96
N LEU A 30 25.04 6.09 4.61
CA LEU A 30 26.09 6.51 5.55
C LEU A 30 25.92 5.90 6.94
N LEU A 31 24.70 5.88 7.48
CA LEU A 31 24.43 5.45 8.85
C LEU A 31 24.03 3.97 8.96
N LYS A 32 23.84 3.27 7.83
CA LYS A 32 23.32 1.89 7.76
C LYS A 32 22.02 1.70 8.53
N PHE A 33 21.22 2.77 8.60
CA PHE A 33 19.97 2.79 9.34
C PHE A 33 18.82 2.59 8.35
N ASP A 34 18.37 1.36 8.19
CA ASP A 34 17.26 0.94 7.30
C ASP A 34 15.87 1.21 7.87
N LYS A 35 15.78 1.41 9.19
CA LYS A 35 14.54 1.71 9.93
C LYS A 35 13.84 3.00 9.47
N VAL A 36 14.54 3.88 8.73
CA VAL A 36 13.95 5.10 8.17
C VAL A 36 13.27 4.91 6.82
N THR A 37 13.42 3.76 6.15
CA THR A 37 12.83 3.53 4.81
C THR A 37 11.31 3.66 4.82
N ASP A 38 10.68 2.90 5.70
CA ASP A 38 9.26 2.92 6.01
C ASP A 38 8.75 4.30 6.47
N PHE A 39 9.54 4.99 7.29
CA PHE A 39 9.25 6.36 7.74
C PHE A 39 9.27 7.33 6.56
N ALA A 40 10.32 7.30 5.74
CA ALA A 40 10.50 8.20 4.62
C ALA A 40 9.41 8.04 3.55
N GLY A 41 8.95 6.82 3.28
CA GLY A 41 7.82 6.59 2.38
C GLY A 41 6.54 7.26 2.91
N SER A 42 6.12 6.92 4.12
CA SER A 42 4.87 7.39 4.72
C SER A 42 4.83 8.91 4.97
N THR A 43 5.92 9.52 5.43
CA THR A 43 5.97 10.97 5.66
C THR A 43 6.01 11.76 4.36
N ASN A 44 6.61 11.24 3.30
CA ASN A 44 6.66 11.92 2.00
C ASN A 44 5.25 12.08 1.40
N PHE A 45 4.38 11.06 1.51
CA PHE A 45 2.96 11.20 1.16
C PHE A 45 2.27 12.37 1.87
N ILE A 46 2.48 12.49 3.19
CA ILE A 46 1.90 13.57 4.00
C ILE A 46 2.45 14.92 3.56
N ILE A 47 3.77 15.02 3.37
CA ILE A 47 4.44 16.24 2.94
C ILE A 47 3.89 16.70 1.59
N ILE A 48 3.78 15.82 0.59
CA ILE A 48 3.23 16.17 -0.72
C ILE A 48 1.78 16.66 -0.61
N ALA A 49 0.93 15.96 0.14
CA ALA A 49 -0.47 16.34 0.29
C ALA A 49 -0.63 17.71 0.98
N VAL A 50 0.08 17.94 2.09
CA VAL A 50 -0.01 19.21 2.84
C VAL A 50 0.65 20.36 2.07
N LEU A 51 1.82 20.12 1.48
CA LEU A 51 2.59 21.16 0.79
C LEU A 51 1.84 21.68 -0.44
N THR A 52 1.24 20.79 -1.24
CA THR A 52 0.45 21.18 -2.41
C THR A 52 -0.78 22.00 -2.02
N LEU A 53 -1.48 21.62 -0.94
CA LEU A 53 -2.62 22.38 -0.42
C LEU A 53 -2.21 23.78 0.06
N VAL A 54 -1.15 23.87 0.88
CA VAL A 54 -0.66 25.13 1.46
C VAL A 54 -0.15 26.08 0.37
N ILE A 55 0.60 25.56 -0.61
CA ILE A 55 1.17 26.37 -1.70
C ILE A 55 0.07 26.87 -2.64
N LYS A 56 -0.93 26.05 -2.95
CA LYS A 56 -2.06 26.51 -3.77
C LYS A 56 -2.79 27.67 -3.11
N GLY A 57 -3.00 27.58 -1.80
CA GLY A 57 -3.73 28.57 -1.02
C GLY A 57 -5.24 28.57 -1.25
N SER A 58 -5.77 27.66 -2.07
CA SER A 58 -7.20 27.34 -2.13
C SER A 58 -7.51 26.23 -1.13
N TRP A 59 -8.61 26.39 -0.39
CA TRP A 59 -8.99 25.49 0.68
C TRP A 59 -10.39 24.93 0.44
N TYR A 60 -10.62 24.39 -0.75
CA TYR A 60 -11.91 23.79 -1.07
C TYR A 60 -12.14 22.52 -0.26
N PHE A 61 -13.41 22.22 0.05
CA PHE A 61 -13.77 21.09 0.92
C PHE A 61 -13.16 19.77 0.45
N ARG A 62 -13.21 19.49 -0.87
CA ARG A 62 -12.61 18.29 -1.48
C ARG A 62 -11.09 18.22 -1.26
N GLN A 63 -10.38 19.34 -1.40
CA GLN A 63 -8.94 19.42 -1.21
C GLN A 63 -8.55 19.13 0.25
N ILE A 64 -9.27 19.73 1.20
CA ILE A 64 -9.07 19.50 2.62
C ILE A 64 -9.30 18.02 2.96
N ILE A 65 -10.44 17.45 2.54
CA ILE A 65 -10.80 16.07 2.87
C ILE A 65 -9.78 15.08 2.31
N LEU A 66 -9.39 15.19 1.03
CA LEU A 66 -8.41 14.27 0.44
C LEU A 66 -7.02 14.43 1.03
N THR A 67 -6.61 15.65 1.37
CA THR A 67 -5.36 15.90 2.09
C THR A 67 -5.39 15.29 3.49
N LEU A 68 -6.50 15.41 4.22
CA LEU A 68 -6.70 14.78 5.52
C LEU A 68 -6.67 13.26 5.42
N PHE A 69 -7.29 12.67 4.39
CA PHE A 69 -7.27 11.24 4.15
C PHE A 69 -5.84 10.71 3.97
N VAL A 70 -5.04 11.37 3.13
CA VAL A 70 -3.62 11.01 2.96
C VAL A 70 -2.83 11.23 4.26
N GLY A 71 -3.10 12.33 4.97
CA GLY A 71 -2.49 12.62 6.27
C GLY A 71 -2.77 11.57 7.34
N ILE A 72 -4.03 11.20 7.53
CA ILE A 72 -4.48 10.20 8.51
C ILE A 72 -3.92 8.82 8.16
N TRP A 73 -4.01 8.42 6.88
CA TRP A 73 -3.45 7.16 6.42
C TRP A 73 -1.92 7.10 6.62
N GLY A 74 -1.21 8.14 6.18
CA GLY A 74 0.25 8.22 6.28
C GLY A 74 0.72 8.23 7.72
N PHE A 75 0.06 8.98 8.59
CA PHE A 75 0.39 9.03 10.02
C PHE A 75 0.17 7.67 10.69
N ARG A 76 -0.96 7.00 10.40
CA ARG A 76 -1.23 5.64 10.90
C ARG A 76 -0.18 4.65 10.42
N LEU A 77 0.18 4.69 9.15
CA LEU A 77 1.21 3.82 8.57
C LEU A 77 2.57 4.06 9.24
N ALA A 78 2.98 5.32 9.39
CA ALA A 78 4.22 5.69 10.06
C ALA A 78 4.26 5.16 11.51
N LEU A 79 3.17 5.36 12.28
CA LEU A 79 3.07 4.86 13.65
C LEU A 79 3.11 3.33 13.73
N PHE A 80 2.39 2.63 12.86
CA PHE A 80 2.38 1.18 12.84
C PHE A 80 3.77 0.61 12.53
N LEU A 81 4.46 1.17 11.54
CA LEU A 81 5.81 0.73 11.15
C LEU A 81 6.85 1.05 12.22
N LEU A 82 6.77 2.25 12.83
CA LEU A 82 7.62 2.62 13.96
C LEU A 82 7.44 1.62 15.12
N PHE A 83 6.19 1.36 15.49
CA PHE A 83 5.86 0.44 16.57
C PHE A 83 6.35 -1.00 16.25
N ARG A 84 6.20 -1.43 15.00
CA ARG A 84 6.69 -2.73 14.52
C ARG A 84 8.19 -2.88 14.69
N ILE A 85 8.95 -1.86 14.30
CA ILE A 85 10.42 -1.83 14.41
C ILE A 85 10.85 -1.88 15.89
N LEU A 86 10.18 -1.12 16.76
CA LEU A 86 10.48 -1.11 18.20
C LEU A 86 10.23 -2.48 18.86
N GLN A 87 9.25 -3.25 18.37
CA GLN A 87 8.93 -4.57 18.93
C GLN A 87 9.73 -5.74 18.34
N TRP A 88 9.97 -5.74 17.03
CA TRP A 88 10.53 -6.90 16.33
C TRP A 88 12.01 -6.76 15.96
N GLY A 89 12.60 -5.57 16.16
CA GLY A 89 14.02 -5.32 15.89
C GLY A 89 14.28 -4.94 14.43
N GLU A 90 15.32 -5.52 13.83
CA GLU A 90 15.76 -5.23 12.46
C GLU A 90 14.92 -5.93 11.39
N ASP A 91 14.80 -5.29 10.24
CA ASP A 91 14.16 -5.85 9.05
C ASP A 91 15.19 -6.58 8.20
N ARG A 92 15.20 -7.92 8.29
CA ARG A 92 16.16 -8.81 7.60
C ARG A 92 16.22 -8.62 6.08
N ARG A 93 15.23 -7.96 5.46
CA ARG A 93 15.25 -7.62 4.03
C ARG A 93 16.41 -6.69 3.66
N PHE A 94 16.85 -5.84 4.59
CA PHE A 94 17.89 -4.86 4.33
C PHE A 94 19.30 -5.38 4.63
N ASP A 95 19.45 -6.49 5.34
CA ASP A 95 20.78 -7.07 5.68
C ASP A 95 21.60 -7.36 4.42
N GLU A 96 20.97 -7.93 3.39
CA GLU A 96 21.61 -8.22 2.10
C GLU A 96 21.74 -6.98 1.21
N MET A 97 20.86 -5.99 1.38
CA MET A 97 20.82 -4.78 0.54
C MET A 97 21.80 -3.69 0.99
N ARG A 98 22.11 -3.63 2.29
CA ARG A 98 23.06 -2.67 2.90
C ARG A 98 24.47 -2.75 2.28
N ASN A 99 24.87 -3.92 1.81
CA ASN A 99 26.22 -4.13 1.25
C ASN A 99 26.32 -3.83 -0.26
N ASN A 100 25.20 -3.49 -0.91
CA ASN A 100 25.17 -3.17 -2.33
C ASN A 100 24.49 -1.83 -2.58
N LEU A 101 25.30 -0.77 -2.74
CA LEU A 101 24.82 0.59 -2.97
C LEU A 101 23.91 0.71 -4.20
N ALA A 102 24.15 -0.07 -5.26
CA ALA A 102 23.32 -0.04 -6.46
C ALA A 102 21.92 -0.59 -6.19
N ARG A 103 21.80 -1.72 -5.47
CA ARG A 103 20.49 -2.26 -5.05
C ARG A 103 19.75 -1.31 -4.13
N LEU A 104 20.47 -0.68 -3.19
CA LEU A 104 19.90 0.32 -2.31
C LEU A 104 19.37 1.52 -3.14
N ALA A 105 20.15 2.05 -4.08
CA ALA A 105 19.71 3.15 -4.93
C ALA A 105 18.46 2.80 -5.75
N ILE A 106 18.40 1.60 -6.33
CA ILE A 106 17.21 1.12 -7.06
C ILE A 106 15.98 1.08 -6.15
N PHE A 107 16.12 0.61 -4.91
CA PHE A 107 15.02 0.62 -3.94
C PHE A 107 14.49 2.04 -3.68
N TRP A 108 15.36 3.02 -3.45
CA TRP A 108 14.96 4.40 -3.17
C TRP A 108 14.35 5.10 -4.38
N ILE A 109 14.86 4.83 -5.59
CA ILE A 109 14.25 5.31 -6.84
C ILE A 109 12.84 4.71 -6.99
N PHE A 110 12.70 3.41 -6.77
CA PHE A 110 11.40 2.75 -6.85
C PHE A 110 10.42 3.29 -5.82
N GLN A 111 10.88 3.53 -4.58
CA GLN A 111 10.08 4.16 -3.54
C GLN A 111 9.67 5.60 -3.91
N ALA A 112 10.54 6.37 -4.55
CA ALA A 112 10.22 7.71 -5.05
C ALA A 112 9.13 7.68 -6.12
N VAL A 113 9.26 6.79 -7.11
CA VAL A 113 8.25 6.59 -8.15
C VAL A 113 6.92 6.16 -7.55
N TRP A 114 6.94 5.24 -6.57
CA TRP A 114 5.75 4.79 -5.88
C TRP A 114 5.04 5.92 -5.12
N VAL A 115 5.75 6.67 -4.28
CA VAL A 115 5.15 7.80 -3.54
C VAL A 115 4.55 8.81 -4.51
N TRP A 116 5.33 9.23 -5.51
CA TRP A 116 4.89 10.25 -6.45
C TRP A 116 3.67 9.80 -7.26
N ALA A 117 3.71 8.62 -7.87
CA ALA A 117 2.62 8.09 -8.70
C ALA A 117 1.32 7.93 -7.91
N VAL A 118 1.39 7.39 -6.70
CA VAL A 118 0.20 7.14 -5.86
C VAL A 118 -0.37 8.46 -5.30
N SER A 119 0.47 9.48 -5.08
CA SER A 119 0.05 10.83 -4.69
C SER A 119 -0.59 11.66 -5.80
N LEU A 120 -0.59 11.21 -7.06
CA LEU A 120 -1.08 12.01 -8.19
C LEU A 120 -2.54 12.51 -8.02
N PRO A 121 -3.52 11.69 -7.59
CA PRO A 121 -4.89 12.16 -7.45
C PRO A 121 -5.05 13.33 -6.47
N VAL A 122 -4.42 13.25 -5.30
CA VAL A 122 -4.48 14.35 -4.31
C VAL A 122 -3.71 15.57 -4.77
N THR A 123 -2.55 15.37 -5.40
CA THR A 123 -1.73 16.46 -5.96
C THR A 123 -2.52 17.29 -6.95
N LEU A 124 -3.23 16.62 -7.86
CA LEU A 124 -3.99 17.27 -8.90
C LEU A 124 -5.24 17.97 -8.35
N VAL A 125 -5.94 17.35 -7.40
CA VAL A 125 -7.07 18.00 -6.71
C VAL A 125 -6.61 19.27 -6.01
N ASN A 126 -5.47 19.23 -5.33
CA ASN A 126 -4.88 20.39 -4.67
C ASN A 126 -4.38 21.45 -5.66
N ALA A 127 -3.98 21.07 -6.87
CA ALA A 127 -3.57 22.02 -7.90
C ALA A 127 -4.76 22.71 -8.61
N SER A 128 -5.95 22.11 -8.58
CA SER A 128 -7.13 22.57 -9.31
C SER A 128 -7.79 23.81 -8.67
N ASP A 129 -8.20 24.77 -9.51
CA ASP A 129 -9.06 25.90 -9.10
C ASP A 129 -10.56 25.56 -9.20
N ARG A 130 -10.91 24.35 -9.65
CA ARG A 130 -12.31 23.94 -9.81
C ARG A 130 -12.88 23.45 -8.49
N ASN A 131 -14.04 24.01 -8.14
CA ASN A 131 -14.82 23.62 -6.97
C ASN A 131 -16.28 23.33 -7.35
N PRO A 132 -16.55 22.29 -8.16
CA PRO A 132 -17.91 21.86 -8.42
C PRO A 132 -18.58 21.38 -7.13
N PHE A 133 -19.91 21.47 -7.08
CA PHE A 133 -20.70 20.93 -5.98
C PHE A 133 -20.37 19.46 -5.72
N LEU A 134 -20.64 19.01 -4.49
CA LEU A 134 -20.43 17.62 -4.13
C LEU A 134 -21.39 16.71 -4.91
N HIS A 135 -20.84 15.69 -5.56
CA HIS A 135 -21.58 14.68 -6.28
C HIS A 135 -21.61 13.37 -5.48
N VAL A 136 -22.49 12.46 -5.87
CA VAL A 136 -22.58 11.10 -5.30
C VAL A 136 -21.22 10.37 -5.37
N VAL A 137 -20.43 10.65 -6.41
CA VAL A 137 -19.10 10.07 -6.61
C VAL A 137 -18.11 10.47 -5.50
N ASP A 138 -18.20 11.70 -4.97
CA ASP A 138 -17.38 12.14 -3.83
C ASP A 138 -17.64 11.25 -2.61
N ILE A 139 -18.93 11.04 -2.30
CA ILE A 139 -19.39 10.24 -1.17
C ILE A 139 -18.95 8.78 -1.34
N ILE A 140 -19.07 8.21 -2.54
CA ILE A 140 -18.61 6.85 -2.84
C ILE A 140 -17.10 6.74 -2.57
N GLY A 141 -16.30 7.68 -3.08
CA GLY A 141 -14.85 7.69 -2.87
C GLY A 141 -14.47 7.81 -1.39
N TRP A 142 -15.21 8.62 -0.62
CA TRP A 142 -14.98 8.76 0.82
C TRP A 142 -15.36 7.50 1.61
N ILE A 143 -16.45 6.83 1.24
CA ILE A 143 -16.84 5.54 1.83
C ILE A 143 -15.80 4.48 1.51
N MET A 144 -15.33 4.40 0.26
CA MET A 144 -14.24 3.49 -0.12
C MET A 144 -12.98 3.74 0.70
N TRP A 145 -12.58 5.01 0.86
CA TRP A 145 -11.44 5.38 1.71
C TRP A 145 -11.63 4.95 3.16
N ALA A 146 -12.77 5.26 3.76
CA ALA A 146 -13.06 4.91 5.16
C ALA A 146 -13.06 3.40 5.37
N LEU A 147 -13.71 2.63 4.49
CA LEU A 147 -13.72 1.17 4.56
C LEU A 147 -12.32 0.59 4.39
N GLY A 148 -11.56 1.08 3.40
CA GLY A 148 -10.20 0.63 3.16
C GLY A 148 -9.29 0.88 4.38
N PHE A 149 -9.37 2.08 4.96
CA PHE A 149 -8.63 2.47 6.15
C PHE A 149 -8.97 1.58 7.37
N ILE A 150 -10.27 1.31 7.60
CA ILE A 150 -10.71 0.44 8.70
C ILE A 150 -10.22 -0.99 8.49
N VAL A 151 -10.33 -1.53 7.27
CA VAL A 151 -9.88 -2.88 6.94
C VAL A 151 -8.38 -3.02 7.12
N GLU A 152 -7.60 -2.07 6.58
CA GLU A 152 -6.14 -2.04 6.72
C GLU A 152 -5.71 -1.97 8.19
N GLY A 153 -6.23 -0.99 8.93
CA GLY A 153 -5.90 -0.80 10.35
C GLY A 153 -6.27 -2.01 11.20
N THR A 154 -7.46 -2.60 10.96
CA THR A 154 -7.92 -3.78 11.69
C THR A 154 -7.06 -5.01 11.38
N ALA A 155 -6.74 -5.24 10.11
CA ALA A 155 -5.90 -6.35 9.67
C ALA A 155 -4.49 -6.28 10.30
N ASP A 156 -3.88 -5.09 10.28
CA ASP A 156 -2.56 -4.86 10.85
C ASP A 156 -2.56 -5.07 12.37
N GLN A 157 -3.56 -4.54 13.07
CA GLN A 157 -3.70 -4.73 14.52
C GLN A 157 -3.91 -6.20 14.89
N GLN A 158 -4.75 -6.93 14.14
CA GLN A 158 -4.96 -8.37 14.32
C GLN A 158 -3.66 -9.16 14.15
N LYS A 159 -2.88 -8.86 13.12
CA LYS A 159 -1.59 -9.52 12.85
C LYS A 159 -0.55 -9.22 13.93
N LEU A 160 -0.53 -7.98 14.41
CA LEU A 160 0.35 -7.54 15.49
C LEU A 160 0.02 -8.30 16.78
N ASN A 161 -1.25 -8.33 17.18
CA ASN A 161 -1.71 -9.07 18.36
C ASN A 161 -1.44 -10.57 18.23
N PHE A 162 -1.69 -11.15 17.05
CA PHE A 162 -1.41 -12.57 16.78
C PHE A 162 0.05 -12.90 17.02
N LYS A 163 0.97 -12.09 16.49
CA LYS A 163 2.42 -12.30 16.63
C LYS A 163 2.97 -12.06 18.04
N ARG A 164 2.30 -11.24 18.87
CA ARG A 164 2.73 -11.00 20.26
C ARG A 164 2.46 -12.19 21.18
N SER A 165 1.47 -13.03 20.86
CA SER A 165 1.17 -14.22 21.66
C SER A 165 2.24 -15.31 21.47
N SER A 166 2.77 -15.83 22.58
CA SER A 166 3.74 -16.94 22.59
C SER A 166 3.15 -18.23 22.00
N GLU A 167 1.85 -18.45 22.16
CA GLU A 167 1.13 -19.63 21.66
C GLU A 167 1.02 -19.67 20.12
N ASN A 168 1.25 -18.53 19.48
CA ASN A 168 1.18 -18.37 18.03
C ASN A 168 2.56 -18.42 17.35
N ARG A 169 3.64 -18.64 18.12
CA ARG A 169 4.98 -18.82 17.56
C ARG A 169 4.98 -19.99 16.58
N GLY A 170 5.52 -19.76 15.39
CA GLY A 170 5.57 -20.78 14.34
C GLY A 170 4.24 -21.05 13.64
N LYS A 171 3.21 -20.21 13.81
CA LYS A 171 1.93 -20.30 13.10
C LYS A 171 1.75 -19.13 12.11
N TRP A 172 0.84 -19.28 11.17
CA TRP A 172 0.37 -18.20 10.29
C TRP A 172 -0.86 -17.52 10.89
N CYS A 173 -1.01 -16.23 10.62
CA CYS A 173 -2.16 -15.47 11.09
C CYS A 173 -3.41 -15.87 10.30
N ASN A 174 -4.42 -16.41 10.97
CA ASN A 174 -5.69 -16.85 10.38
C ASN A 174 -6.92 -16.35 11.18
N VAL A 175 -6.74 -15.30 11.99
CA VAL A 175 -7.77 -14.73 12.87
C VAL A 175 -8.41 -13.47 12.26
N GLY A 176 -9.68 -13.22 12.59
CA GLY A 176 -10.38 -12.02 12.14
C GLY A 176 -10.45 -11.90 10.62
N LEU A 177 -10.00 -10.76 10.07
CA LEU A 177 -9.98 -10.51 8.63
C LEU A 177 -9.06 -11.48 7.89
N TRP A 178 -8.00 -11.97 8.54
CA TRP A 178 -7.08 -12.96 7.98
C TRP A 178 -7.75 -14.32 7.75
N LYS A 179 -8.94 -14.57 8.30
CA LYS A 179 -9.73 -15.76 7.96
C LYS A 179 -10.36 -15.65 6.56
N TYR A 180 -10.69 -14.43 6.13
CA TYR A 180 -11.46 -14.16 4.92
C TYR A 180 -10.58 -13.76 3.72
N SER A 181 -9.40 -13.22 3.99
CA SER A 181 -8.39 -12.89 2.99
C SER A 181 -7.00 -13.19 3.55
N ARG A 182 -6.07 -13.64 2.71
CA ARG A 182 -4.66 -13.85 3.11
C ARG A 182 -3.90 -12.54 3.22
N HIS A 183 -4.33 -11.47 2.55
CA HIS A 183 -3.73 -10.13 2.61
C HIS A 183 -4.80 -9.03 2.72
N PRO A 184 -5.61 -9.02 3.80
CA PRO A 184 -6.70 -8.05 3.96
C PRO A 184 -6.19 -6.62 4.11
N ASN A 185 -4.97 -6.43 4.64
CA ASN A 185 -4.34 -5.11 4.74
C ASN A 185 -4.08 -4.49 3.36
N TYR A 186 -3.60 -5.27 2.39
CA TYR A 186 -3.40 -4.80 1.01
C TYR A 186 -4.73 -4.54 0.29
N PHE A 187 -5.78 -5.31 0.59
CA PHE A 187 -7.11 -4.97 0.08
C PHE A 187 -7.58 -3.61 0.60
N GLY A 188 -7.37 -3.33 1.90
CA GLY A 188 -7.70 -2.03 2.49
C GLY A 188 -6.92 -0.88 1.84
N GLU A 189 -5.61 -1.07 1.66
CA GLU A 189 -4.73 -0.09 1.02
C GLU A 189 -5.13 0.18 -0.44
N ILE A 190 -5.41 -0.86 -1.23
CA ILE A 190 -5.89 -0.70 -2.61
C ILE A 190 -7.23 0.07 -2.61
N LEU A 191 -8.18 -0.35 -1.78
CA LEU A 191 -9.52 0.23 -1.74
C LEU A 191 -9.50 1.72 -1.40
N LEU A 192 -8.66 2.14 -0.44
CA LEU A 192 -8.60 3.52 -0.02
C LEU A 192 -7.95 4.44 -1.07
N TRP A 193 -6.95 3.96 -1.80
CA TRP A 193 -6.32 4.75 -2.87
C TRP A 193 -7.21 4.85 -4.11
N TRP A 194 -7.96 3.79 -4.43
CA TRP A 194 -9.06 3.89 -5.41
C TRP A 194 -10.15 4.85 -4.93
N GLY A 195 -10.46 4.89 -3.63
CA GLY A 195 -11.39 5.87 -3.06
C GLY A 195 -10.96 7.32 -3.25
N ILE A 196 -9.68 7.63 -3.04
CA ILE A 196 -9.11 8.96 -3.31
C ILE A 196 -9.24 9.30 -4.79
N PHE A 197 -8.92 8.37 -5.70
CA PHE A 197 -9.09 8.58 -7.13
C PHE A 197 -10.56 8.85 -7.50
N VAL A 198 -11.51 8.02 -7.04
CA VAL A 198 -12.94 8.19 -7.32
C VAL A 198 -13.41 9.58 -6.85
N ALA A 199 -13.05 9.99 -5.63
CA ALA A 199 -13.39 11.31 -5.12
C ALA A 199 -12.68 12.48 -5.83
N SER A 200 -11.59 12.22 -6.56
CA SER A 200 -10.93 13.24 -7.40
C SER A 200 -11.64 13.46 -8.74
N THR A 201 -12.39 12.48 -9.26
CA THR A 201 -12.97 12.52 -10.61
C THR A 201 -13.83 13.74 -10.95
N PRO A 202 -14.59 14.38 -10.03
CA PRO A 202 -15.38 15.57 -10.36
C PRO A 202 -14.55 16.78 -10.78
N VAL A 203 -13.25 16.79 -10.47
CA VAL A 203 -12.33 17.89 -10.83
C VAL A 203 -11.34 17.47 -11.92
N LEU A 204 -11.55 16.38 -12.64
CA LEU A 204 -10.65 15.90 -13.70
C LEU A 204 -11.19 16.25 -15.09
N GLU A 205 -10.35 16.84 -15.94
CA GLU A 205 -10.64 17.11 -17.37
C GLU A 205 -9.49 16.69 -18.28
N GLY A 206 -9.81 16.19 -19.48
CA GLY A 206 -8.82 15.88 -20.52
C GLY A 206 -7.72 14.92 -20.04
N ALA A 207 -6.45 15.36 -20.13
CA ALA A 207 -5.29 14.56 -19.76
C ALA A 207 -5.14 14.30 -18.25
N GLU A 208 -5.87 15.02 -17.41
CA GLU A 208 -5.83 14.87 -15.96
C GLU A 208 -6.35 13.52 -15.48
N TRP A 209 -7.16 12.82 -16.28
CA TRP A 209 -7.59 11.45 -16.02
C TRP A 209 -6.41 10.46 -15.88
N LEU A 210 -5.21 10.82 -16.35
CA LEU A 210 -4.00 10.03 -16.16
C LEU A 210 -3.62 9.84 -14.68
N VAL A 211 -4.18 10.59 -13.73
CA VAL A 211 -3.98 10.33 -12.28
C VAL A 211 -4.48 8.94 -11.84
N ILE A 212 -5.32 8.27 -12.65
CA ILE A 212 -5.70 6.86 -12.45
C ILE A 212 -4.48 5.92 -12.45
N ILE A 213 -3.36 6.34 -13.05
CA ILE A 213 -2.10 5.59 -13.01
C ILE A 213 -1.67 5.33 -11.57
N GLY A 214 -1.94 6.24 -10.63
CA GLY A 214 -1.60 6.07 -9.21
C GLY A 214 -2.17 4.78 -8.58
N PRO A 215 -3.51 4.65 -8.44
CA PRO A 215 -4.11 3.44 -7.87
C PRO A 215 -3.87 2.18 -8.72
N ILE A 216 -3.78 2.29 -10.05
CA ILE A 216 -3.40 1.14 -10.92
C ILE A 216 -1.99 0.67 -10.60
N PHE A 217 -1.03 1.60 -10.53
CA PHE A 217 0.37 1.30 -10.22
C PHE A 217 0.50 0.63 -8.86
N LEU A 218 -0.17 1.16 -7.81
CA LEU A 218 -0.21 0.53 -6.49
C LEU A 218 -0.78 -0.89 -6.55
N THR A 219 -1.89 -1.08 -7.25
CA THR A 219 -2.57 -2.39 -7.37
C THR A 219 -1.65 -3.40 -8.04
N LEU A 220 -1.03 -3.04 -9.17
CA LEU A 220 -0.11 -3.92 -9.90
C LEU A 220 1.14 -4.21 -9.07
N LEU A 221 1.67 -3.19 -8.37
CA LEU A 221 2.80 -3.34 -7.49
C LEU A 221 2.54 -4.42 -6.43
N LEU A 222 1.41 -4.34 -5.72
CA LEU A 222 1.05 -5.28 -4.65
C LEU A 222 0.67 -6.69 -5.14
N LEU A 223 0.17 -6.81 -6.37
CA LEU A 223 -0.22 -8.10 -6.96
C LEU A 223 0.96 -8.84 -7.62
N PHE A 224 1.91 -8.14 -8.23
CA PHE A 224 2.87 -8.77 -9.13
C PHE A 224 4.33 -8.60 -8.74
N VAL A 225 4.70 -7.50 -8.09
CA VAL A 225 6.12 -7.13 -7.91
C VAL A 225 6.51 -7.21 -6.44
N SER A 226 5.80 -6.47 -5.59
CA SER A 226 5.98 -6.42 -4.15
C SER A 226 4.70 -6.88 -3.45
N GLY A 227 4.71 -6.90 -2.11
CA GLY A 227 3.53 -7.29 -1.36
C GLY A 227 3.23 -8.79 -1.46
N ILE A 228 2.15 -9.16 -2.13
CA ILE A 228 1.58 -10.52 -2.07
C ILE A 228 2.57 -11.60 -2.55
N PRO A 229 3.20 -11.51 -3.73
CA PRO A 229 4.07 -12.60 -4.22
C PRO A 229 5.21 -12.92 -3.25
N LEU A 230 5.86 -11.90 -2.68
CA LEU A 230 6.98 -12.06 -1.75
C LEU A 230 6.54 -12.65 -0.40
N LEU A 231 5.36 -12.22 0.10
CA LEU A 231 4.81 -12.73 1.35
C LEU A 231 4.30 -14.16 1.23
N GLU A 232 3.66 -14.50 0.11
CA GLU A 232 3.22 -15.86 -0.19
C GLU A 232 4.41 -16.82 -0.32
N ASP A 233 5.44 -16.43 -1.07
CA ASP A 233 6.69 -17.20 -1.20
C ASP A 233 7.37 -17.45 0.15
N SER A 234 7.46 -16.42 0.99
CA SER A 234 8.02 -16.53 2.34
C SER A 234 7.19 -17.44 3.25
N ALA A 235 5.86 -17.33 3.17
CA ALA A 235 4.94 -18.16 3.96
C ALA A 235 4.97 -19.62 3.51
N ASP A 236 5.03 -19.88 2.20
CA ASP A 236 5.13 -21.22 1.64
C ASP A 236 6.43 -21.92 2.04
N LYS A 237 7.56 -21.23 1.97
CA LYS A 237 8.85 -21.78 2.44
C LYS A 237 8.82 -22.15 3.92
N LYS A 238 8.04 -21.42 4.73
CA LYS A 238 7.99 -21.62 6.18
C LYS A 238 6.95 -22.65 6.62
N PHE A 239 5.79 -22.69 5.96
CA PHE A 239 4.60 -23.43 6.40
C PHE A 239 4.08 -24.40 5.35
N GLY A 240 4.66 -24.46 4.15
CA GLY A 240 4.18 -25.27 3.02
C GLY A 240 4.10 -26.76 3.32
N ASN A 241 4.93 -27.28 4.23
CA ASN A 241 4.90 -28.68 4.69
C ASN A 241 3.84 -28.95 5.78
N VAL A 242 3.04 -27.96 6.18
CA VAL A 242 2.03 -28.10 7.23
C VAL A 242 0.64 -28.19 6.59
N ASP A 243 -0.05 -29.32 6.75
CA ASP A 243 -1.36 -29.57 6.13
C ASP A 243 -2.40 -28.49 6.46
N GLY A 244 -2.41 -28.01 7.70
CA GLY A 244 -3.30 -26.93 8.13
C GLY A 244 -3.09 -25.64 7.33
N TYR A 245 -1.85 -25.32 6.95
CA TYR A 245 -1.53 -24.14 6.16
C TYR A 245 -1.98 -24.32 4.71
N ARG A 246 -1.76 -25.51 4.14
CA ARG A 246 -2.20 -25.86 2.77
C ARG A 246 -3.72 -25.76 2.65
N ILE A 247 -4.46 -26.25 3.65
CA ILE A 247 -5.92 -26.14 3.72
C ILE A 247 -6.35 -24.67 3.80
N TYR A 248 -5.70 -23.88 4.67
CA TYR A 248 -5.98 -22.45 4.81
C TYR A 248 -5.76 -21.73 3.47
N LYS A 249 -4.60 -21.92 2.83
CA LYS A 249 -4.27 -21.28 1.55
C LYS A 249 -5.25 -21.66 0.43
N LYS A 250 -5.70 -22.92 0.37
CA LYS A 250 -6.69 -23.38 -0.62
C LYS A 250 -8.09 -22.79 -0.41
N ARG A 251 -8.44 -22.46 0.84
CA ARG A 251 -9.79 -22.00 1.23
C ARG A 251 -9.89 -20.49 1.48
N THR A 252 -8.78 -19.76 1.49
CA THR A 252 -8.80 -18.32 1.78
C THR A 252 -8.29 -17.51 0.59
N SER A 253 -9.12 -16.57 0.14
CA SER A 253 -8.83 -15.66 -0.97
C SER A 253 -7.51 -14.89 -0.75
N PRO A 254 -6.68 -14.65 -1.76
CA PRO A 254 -5.45 -13.89 -1.59
C PRO A 254 -5.71 -12.43 -1.22
N LEU A 255 -6.69 -11.78 -1.85
CA LEU A 255 -6.92 -10.34 -1.72
C LEU A 255 -8.33 -10.01 -1.24
N ILE A 256 -9.36 -10.36 -2.03
CA ILE A 256 -10.76 -9.97 -1.76
C ILE A 256 -11.31 -10.77 -0.57
N PRO A 257 -11.77 -10.14 0.53
CA PRO A 257 -12.34 -10.85 1.67
C PRO A 257 -13.58 -11.66 1.30
N LEU A 258 -13.51 -12.99 1.49
CA LEU A 258 -14.59 -13.92 1.18
C LEU A 258 -14.71 -15.02 2.23
N LEU A 259 -15.92 -15.55 2.41
CA LEU A 259 -16.13 -16.70 3.30
C LEU A 259 -15.34 -17.92 2.81
N PRO A 260 -14.59 -18.62 3.69
CA PRO A 260 -13.78 -19.76 3.28
C PRO A 260 -14.56 -20.91 2.65
N SER A 261 -15.82 -21.09 3.06
CA SER A 261 -16.74 -22.07 2.46
C SER A 261 -17.11 -21.71 1.02
N VAL A 262 -17.29 -20.42 0.72
CA VAL A 262 -17.58 -19.95 -0.63
C VAL A 262 -16.33 -20.06 -1.49
N TYR A 263 -15.22 -19.47 -1.03
CA TYR A 263 -13.97 -19.47 -1.78
C TYR A 263 -13.45 -20.90 -2.06
N GLY A 264 -13.50 -21.78 -1.06
CA GLY A 264 -13.04 -23.16 -1.18
C GLY A 264 -13.72 -23.96 -2.30
N ASN A 265 -14.97 -23.64 -2.62
CA ASN A 265 -15.78 -24.33 -3.61
C ASN A 265 -15.69 -23.74 -5.03
N LEU A 266 -15.04 -22.57 -5.21
CA LEU A 266 -14.91 -21.94 -6.52
C LEU A 266 -13.86 -22.68 -7.40
N PRO A 267 -14.10 -22.79 -8.72
CA PRO A 267 -13.14 -23.39 -9.63
C PRO A 267 -11.90 -22.51 -9.79
N ALA A 268 -10.76 -23.14 -10.09
CA ALA A 268 -9.46 -22.46 -10.16
C ALA A 268 -9.45 -21.29 -11.17
N TRP A 269 -10.02 -21.48 -12.36
CA TRP A 269 -10.08 -20.44 -13.39
C TRP A 269 -10.82 -19.18 -12.90
N PHE A 270 -11.88 -19.34 -12.10
CA PHE A 270 -12.64 -18.24 -11.55
C PHE A 270 -11.84 -17.50 -10.47
N LYS A 271 -11.15 -18.25 -9.61
CA LYS A 271 -10.25 -17.67 -8.58
C LYS A 271 -9.15 -16.83 -9.22
N THR A 272 -8.56 -17.30 -10.31
CA THR A 272 -7.51 -16.56 -11.03
C THR A 272 -8.07 -15.33 -11.73
N ALA A 273 -9.20 -15.45 -12.43
CA ALA A 273 -9.78 -14.37 -13.22
C ALA A 273 -10.34 -13.22 -12.36
N PHE A 274 -11.03 -13.54 -11.27
CA PHE A 274 -11.82 -12.55 -10.52
C PHE A 274 -11.34 -12.31 -9.09
N LEU A 275 -10.56 -13.23 -8.52
CA LEU A 275 -10.11 -13.18 -7.12
C LEU A 275 -8.60 -13.10 -6.96
N PHE A 276 -7.89 -12.85 -8.06
CA PHE A 276 -6.43 -12.65 -8.10
C PHE A 276 -5.61 -13.84 -7.57
N GLU A 277 -6.13 -15.07 -7.63
CA GLU A 277 -5.36 -16.27 -7.30
C GLU A 277 -4.44 -16.65 -8.47
N PHE A 278 -3.26 -16.02 -8.53
CA PHE A 278 -2.31 -16.30 -9.60
C PHE A 278 -1.45 -17.53 -9.28
N PRO A 279 -1.13 -18.39 -10.29
CA PRO A 279 -0.35 -19.61 -10.06
C PRO A 279 1.01 -19.39 -9.39
N PHE A 280 1.67 -18.26 -9.69
CA PHE A 280 2.98 -17.94 -9.14
C PHE A 280 2.96 -17.64 -7.63
N TYR A 281 1.79 -17.39 -7.03
CA TYR A 281 1.66 -17.31 -5.57
C TYR A 281 1.90 -18.64 -4.88
N SER A 282 1.89 -19.77 -5.60
CA SER A 282 2.11 -21.10 -5.05
C SER A 282 3.40 -21.76 -5.52
N ARG A 283 4.33 -20.98 -6.10
CA ARG A 283 5.58 -21.51 -6.69
C ARG A 283 6.52 -22.22 -5.69
N SER A 284 6.39 -21.91 -4.41
CA SER A 284 7.22 -22.49 -3.33
C SER A 284 6.45 -23.46 -2.44
N LEU A 285 5.20 -23.78 -2.77
CA LEU A 285 4.48 -24.86 -2.13
C LEU A 285 5.08 -26.20 -2.57
N PRO A 286 5.36 -27.12 -1.63
CA PRO A 286 5.70 -28.50 -1.96
C PRO A 286 4.60 -29.10 -2.83
N GLN A 287 4.99 -29.74 -3.94
CA GLN A 287 4.07 -30.56 -4.71
C GLN A 287 3.70 -31.78 -3.86
N GLU A 288 2.42 -32.18 -3.90
CA GLU A 288 2.05 -33.50 -3.39
C GLU A 288 2.78 -34.54 -4.23
N GLU A 289 3.71 -35.27 -3.61
CA GLU A 289 4.18 -36.53 -4.18
C GLU A 289 2.96 -37.45 -4.27
N ASN A 290 2.44 -37.63 -5.48
CA ASN A 290 1.47 -38.67 -5.76
C ASN A 290 2.19 -40.01 -5.58
N TRP A 291 2.08 -40.59 -4.38
CA TRP A 291 2.41 -41.99 -4.10
C TRP A 291 1.20 -42.88 -4.36
#